data_AF-A0A968IC82-F1
#
_entry.id   AF-A0A968IC82-F1
#
_cell.length_a   1.000
_cell.length_b   1.000
_cell.length_c   1.000
_cell.angle_alpha   90.00
_cell.angle_beta   90.00
_cell.angle_gamma   90.00
#
_symmetry.space_group_name_H-M   'P 1'
#
loop_
_entity.id
_entity.type
_entity.pdbx_description
1 polymer ?
#
loop_
_entity_poly.entity_id
_entity_poly.type
_entity_poly.pdbx_seq_one_letter_code
_entity_poly.pdbx_strand_id
1 'polypeptide(L)'
;MASVSKISQAKIKNILPPCSHPSNSDPGIASPTRNSSAQTGFIDVVKDSDGIVRRHLLAVDPPDRSLCLAFYALSTKLAYRYLEAKGYSLNFPNMNTWEFANPDRKPYRFSVLTSFNGFYQQPEQTQGHQILLNYRSYTSIDEIARRVTATEVLQGKVDPQLIRDRIILIGVTDPTLAKDEIATPYNQEIRGLILQTQMVSQLLSAVEDGRPLLRFFPQWVDAIWIFMCASIAIALLWRFPSLIGLGIVSALIISVYGISFIILLQTCAIVPLIPAVIALILPGIGTTIYILWQSDRKNLHL
;
A
#
# COMPACT_ATOMS: atom_id res chain seq x y z
N MET A 1 42.45 15.97 5.11
CA MET A 1 41.30 16.04 6.05
C MET A 1 40.64 17.42 6.18
N ALA A 2 41.20 18.51 5.65
CA ALA A 2 40.61 19.87 5.78
C ALA A 2 39.71 20.35 4.61
N SER A 3 39.49 19.53 3.58
CA SER A 3 38.74 19.96 2.36
C SER A 3 37.25 19.55 2.37
N VAL A 4 36.86 18.58 3.19
CA VAL A 4 35.46 18.09 3.24
C VAL A 4 34.57 18.97 4.13
N SER A 5 35.15 19.77 5.03
CA SER A 5 34.39 20.59 5.98
C SER A 5 33.76 21.85 5.36
N LYS A 6 34.21 22.31 4.17
CA LYS A 6 33.63 23.50 3.53
C LYS A 6 32.40 23.25 2.66
N ILE A 7 32.04 21.99 2.43
CA ILE A 7 30.74 21.64 1.82
C ILE A 7 29.61 21.70 2.88
N SER A 8 29.93 21.82 4.17
CA SER A 8 29.10 21.31 5.26
C SER A 8 28.11 22.26 5.93
N GLN A 9 27.87 23.50 5.48
CA GLN A 9 26.90 24.35 6.21
C GLN A 9 25.84 25.04 5.35
N ALA A 10 26.11 25.41 4.09
CA ALA A 10 25.08 26.01 3.22
C ALA A 10 24.30 24.99 2.37
N LYS A 11 24.83 23.76 2.16
CA LYS A 11 24.28 22.73 1.25
C LYS A 11 23.40 21.65 1.90
N ILE A 12 23.24 21.66 3.23
CA ILE A 12 22.59 20.57 3.98
C ILE A 12 21.05 20.64 3.95
N LYS A 13 20.44 21.76 3.51
CA LYS A 13 18.96 21.92 3.51
C LYS A 13 18.21 20.85 2.68
N ASN A 14 18.87 20.27 1.68
CA ASN A 14 18.26 19.34 0.73
C ASN A 14 18.59 17.86 1.00
N ILE A 15 19.24 17.55 2.11
CA ILE A 15 19.55 16.17 2.50
C ILE A 15 18.59 15.75 3.61
N LEU A 16 17.89 14.63 3.39
CA LEU A 16 16.99 14.04 4.37
C LEU A 16 17.60 12.72 4.87
N PRO A 17 18.27 12.73 6.03
CA PRO A 17 18.81 11.52 6.60
C PRO A 17 17.69 10.58 7.10
N PRO A 18 17.91 9.25 7.02
CA PRO A 18 16.99 8.28 7.60
C PRO A 18 17.10 8.22 9.13
N CYS A 19 16.08 7.66 9.76
CA CYS A 19 16.11 7.08 11.11
C CYS A 19 15.16 5.87 11.18
N SER A 20 15.18 5.10 12.25
CA SER A 20 14.21 4.03 12.50
C SER A 20 13.66 4.10 13.91
N HIS A 21 12.35 3.87 14.06
CA HIS A 21 11.73 3.76 15.37
C HIS A 21 12.11 2.43 16.05
N PRO A 22 12.02 2.36 17.39
CA PRO A 22 12.22 1.10 18.10
C PRO A 22 11.20 0.04 17.68
N SER A 23 11.64 -1.22 17.68
CA SER A 23 10.83 -2.42 17.51
C SER A 23 11.18 -3.43 18.60
N ASN A 24 10.43 -4.53 18.72
CA ASN A 24 10.65 -5.54 19.76
C ASN A 24 12.08 -6.13 19.78
N SER A 25 12.78 -6.10 18.65
CA SER A 25 14.13 -6.65 18.50
C SER A 25 15.23 -5.61 18.25
N ASP A 26 14.87 -4.33 18.13
CA ASP A 26 15.81 -3.25 17.76
C ASP A 26 15.45 -1.98 18.55
N PRO A 27 16.38 -1.38 19.32
CA PRO A 27 16.12 -0.13 20.04
C PRO A 27 15.83 1.08 19.13
N GLY A 28 15.92 0.92 17.81
CA GLY A 28 15.76 1.98 16.84
C GLY A 28 17.07 2.72 16.62
N ILE A 29 17.17 3.40 15.48
CA ILE A 29 18.40 4.07 15.05
C ILE A 29 18.12 5.57 14.96
N ALA A 30 18.89 6.35 15.73
CA ALA A 30 18.87 7.80 15.67
C ALA A 30 19.32 8.29 14.27
N SER A 31 18.81 9.45 13.86
CA SER A 31 19.34 10.08 12.65
C SER A 31 20.81 10.47 12.83
N PRO A 32 21.69 10.27 11.83
CA PRO A 32 23.12 10.60 11.92
C PRO A 32 23.38 12.07 12.26
N THR A 33 22.49 12.95 11.82
CA THR A 33 22.49 14.35 12.21
C THR A 33 21.52 14.54 13.36
N ARG A 34 21.95 15.20 14.43
CA ARG A 34 21.10 15.62 15.56
C ARG A 34 20.17 16.77 15.13
N ASN A 35 19.37 16.53 14.10
CA ASN A 35 18.50 17.50 13.46
C ASN A 35 17.08 17.40 14.01
N SER A 36 16.31 18.48 13.84
CA SER A 36 14.88 18.52 14.13
C SER A 36 14.10 17.45 13.37
N SER A 37 12.98 16.98 13.91
CA SER A 37 12.01 16.09 13.22
C SER A 37 11.63 16.58 11.82
N ALA A 38 11.65 17.90 11.58
CA ALA A 38 11.41 18.54 10.28
C ALA A 38 12.45 18.22 9.19
N GLN A 39 13.61 17.63 9.51
CA GLN A 39 14.66 17.32 8.53
C GLN A 39 14.95 15.82 8.36
N THR A 40 14.36 14.94 9.17
CA THR A 40 14.58 13.49 9.12
C THR A 40 13.31 12.74 8.70
N GLY A 41 13.43 11.58 8.05
CA GLY A 41 12.30 10.69 7.80
C GLY A 41 12.60 9.26 8.24
N PHE A 42 11.59 8.53 8.73
CA PHE A 42 11.80 7.15 9.16
C PHE A 42 11.80 6.17 7.98
N ILE A 43 12.52 5.06 8.08
CA ILE A 43 12.57 4.01 7.04
C ILE A 43 11.83 2.72 7.41
N ASP A 44 11.07 2.76 8.50
CA ASP A 44 10.33 1.62 9.04
C ASP A 44 9.35 1.05 8.01
N VAL A 45 9.19 -0.26 8.08
CA VAL A 45 8.31 -1.03 7.21
C VAL A 45 7.35 -1.85 8.05
N VAL A 46 6.11 -1.97 7.59
CA VAL A 46 5.10 -2.81 8.23
C VAL A 46 5.01 -4.11 7.44
N LYS A 47 5.33 -5.22 8.10
CA LYS A 47 5.20 -6.57 7.55
C LYS A 47 3.84 -7.15 7.92
N ASP A 48 3.22 -7.85 6.99
CA ASP A 48 2.05 -8.68 7.29
C ASP A 48 2.46 -9.93 8.10
N SER A 49 1.49 -10.69 8.58
CA SER A 49 1.73 -11.89 9.42
C SER A 49 2.58 -12.96 8.73
N ASP A 50 2.65 -12.95 7.40
CA ASP A 50 3.48 -13.84 6.58
C ASP A 50 4.86 -13.24 6.25
N GLY A 51 5.22 -12.10 6.85
CA GLY A 51 6.50 -11.42 6.66
C GLY A 51 6.60 -10.59 5.38
N ILE A 52 5.56 -10.59 4.54
CA ILE A 52 5.55 -9.85 3.27
C ILE A 52 5.14 -8.40 3.51
N VAL A 53 5.82 -7.47 2.85
CA VAL A 53 5.45 -6.05 2.89
C VAL A 53 4.40 -5.77 1.82
N ARG A 54 3.17 -5.44 2.23
CA ARG A 54 2.06 -5.04 1.34
C ARG A 54 1.60 -3.60 1.54
N ARG A 55 2.09 -2.97 2.61
CA ARG A 55 1.62 -1.69 3.11
C ARG A 55 2.76 -0.67 3.14
N HIS A 56 2.43 0.55 2.76
CA HIS A 56 3.29 1.71 2.85
C HIS A 56 2.89 2.51 4.07
N LEU A 57 3.74 2.51 5.10
CA LEU A 57 3.59 3.38 6.26
C LEU A 57 4.02 4.79 5.87
N LEU A 58 3.09 5.74 5.86
CA LEU A 58 3.30 7.12 5.45
C LEU A 58 3.71 8.02 6.62
N ALA A 59 3.09 7.81 7.77
CA ALA A 59 3.32 8.58 8.99
C ALA A 59 2.96 7.77 10.24
N VAL A 60 3.65 8.02 11.34
CA VAL A 60 3.37 7.43 12.64
C VAL A 60 3.80 8.40 13.73
N ASP A 61 3.06 8.42 14.83
CA ASP A 61 3.52 9.14 16.02
C ASP A 61 4.76 8.41 16.59
N PRO A 62 5.89 9.10 16.77
CA PRO A 62 7.10 8.48 17.29
C PRO A 62 6.83 7.95 18.70
N PRO A 63 7.18 6.69 19.02
CA PRO A 63 7.00 6.14 20.35
C PRO A 63 7.74 6.96 21.42
N ASP A 64 7.24 6.89 22.65
CA ASP A 64 7.90 7.55 23.79
C ASP A 64 9.37 7.12 23.90
N ARG A 65 10.25 8.11 24.08
CA ARG A 65 11.70 7.92 24.19
C ARG A 65 12.37 7.30 22.95
N SER A 66 11.70 7.29 21.79
CA SER A 66 12.31 6.90 20.53
C SER A 66 13.51 7.79 20.18
N LEU A 67 14.57 7.17 19.67
CA LEU A 67 15.74 7.88 19.11
C LEU A 67 15.42 8.54 17.75
N CYS A 68 14.41 8.03 17.05
CA CYS A 68 13.87 8.60 15.83
C CYS A 68 12.62 9.42 16.17
N LEU A 69 12.67 10.73 15.94
CA LEU A 69 11.57 11.67 16.21
C LEU A 69 10.78 12.01 14.94
N ALA A 70 10.95 11.22 13.88
CA ALA A 70 10.36 11.53 12.58
C ALA A 70 8.89 11.09 12.55
N PHE A 71 7.97 12.03 12.32
CA PHE A 71 6.55 11.69 12.15
C PHE A 71 6.22 11.13 10.76
N TYR A 72 6.95 11.54 9.72
CA TYR A 72 6.74 11.08 8.34
C TYR A 72 7.82 10.08 7.90
N ALA A 73 7.41 9.11 7.09
CA ALA A 73 8.35 8.21 6.43
C ALA A 73 9.27 9.00 5.50
N LEU A 74 10.49 8.50 5.31
CA LEU A 74 11.46 9.09 4.40
C LEU A 74 10.89 9.21 2.99
N SER A 75 10.25 8.15 2.49
CA SER A 75 9.60 8.14 1.17
C SER A 75 8.50 9.21 1.05
N THR A 76 7.63 9.33 2.05
CA THR A 76 6.58 10.35 2.12
C THR A 76 7.17 11.75 2.08
N LYS A 77 8.21 11.98 2.90
CA LYS A 77 8.81 13.30 3.06
C LYS A 77 9.59 13.76 1.84
N LEU A 78 10.28 12.83 1.18
CA LEU A 78 10.95 13.09 -0.10
C LEU A 78 9.94 13.42 -1.19
N ALA A 79 8.87 12.63 -1.31
CA ALA A 79 7.80 12.90 -2.28
C ALA A 79 7.13 14.25 -2.00
N TYR A 80 6.76 14.53 -0.74
CA TYR A 80 6.15 15.80 -0.36
C TYR A 80 7.03 17.00 -0.67
N ARG A 81 8.33 16.98 -0.30
CA ARG A 81 9.24 18.10 -0.59
C ARG A 81 9.39 18.36 -2.09
N TYR A 82 9.42 17.30 -2.90
CA TYR A 82 9.47 17.44 -4.34
C TYR A 82 8.19 18.06 -4.91
N LEU A 83 7.03 17.61 -4.43
CA LEU A 83 5.72 18.14 -4.84
C LEU A 83 5.51 19.57 -4.35
N GLU A 84 5.98 19.90 -3.14
CA GLU A 84 5.96 21.26 -2.57
C GLU A 84 6.75 22.24 -3.44
N ALA A 85 7.93 21.84 -3.91
CA ALA A 85 8.70 22.63 -4.85
C ALA A 85 8.00 22.83 -6.21
N LYS A 86 7.04 21.96 -6.56
CA LYS A 86 6.15 22.09 -7.72
C LYS A 86 4.84 22.83 -7.42
N GLY A 87 4.69 23.43 -6.24
CA GLY A 87 3.52 24.22 -5.86
C GLY A 87 2.35 23.41 -5.29
N TYR A 88 2.57 22.14 -4.93
CA TYR A 88 1.55 21.36 -4.21
C TYR A 88 1.61 21.63 -2.70
N SER A 89 0.46 21.67 -2.04
CA SER A 89 0.33 21.65 -0.58
C SER A 89 -0.26 20.33 -0.11
N LEU A 90 0.17 19.84 1.06
CA LEU A 90 -0.39 18.66 1.70
C LEU A 90 -1.42 19.08 2.73
N ASN A 91 -2.68 18.68 2.50
CA ASN A 91 -3.82 18.97 3.35
C ASN A 91 -4.43 17.66 3.89
N PHE A 92 -5.18 17.78 4.98
CA PHE A 92 -5.89 16.67 5.61
C PHE A 92 -7.36 17.04 5.80
N PRO A 93 -8.22 16.83 4.77
CA PRO A 93 -9.64 17.20 4.84
C PRO A 93 -10.39 16.53 6.01
N ASN A 94 -9.93 15.35 6.43
CA ASN A 94 -10.36 14.66 7.63
C ASN A 94 -9.23 13.73 8.12
N MET A 95 -9.43 13.08 9.27
CA MET A 95 -8.41 12.22 9.90
C MET A 95 -7.89 11.09 8.99
N ASN A 96 -8.70 10.61 8.06
CA ASN A 96 -8.40 9.43 7.25
C ASN A 96 -8.13 9.76 5.77
N THR A 97 -8.06 11.04 5.40
CA THR A 97 -7.92 11.46 4.00
C THR A 97 -6.75 12.40 3.86
N TRP A 98 -5.84 12.05 2.96
CA TRP A 98 -4.73 12.90 2.54
C TRP A 98 -5.09 13.55 1.22
N GLU A 99 -4.73 14.81 1.06
CA GLU A 99 -4.95 15.59 -0.15
C GLU A 99 -3.67 16.32 -0.56
N PHE A 100 -3.24 16.13 -1.80
CA PHE A 100 -2.28 17.00 -2.45
C PHE A 100 -3.03 17.99 -3.34
N ALA A 101 -3.04 19.25 -2.94
CA ALA A 101 -3.71 20.33 -3.67
C ALA A 101 -2.70 21.21 -4.41
N ASN A 102 -3.05 21.68 -5.60
CA ASN A 102 -2.27 22.65 -6.35
C ASN A 102 -3.25 23.64 -7.00
N PRO A 103 -3.02 24.96 -6.94
CA PRO A 103 -3.93 25.95 -7.51
C PRO A 103 -4.26 25.72 -8.99
N ASP A 104 -3.31 25.16 -9.75
CA ASP A 104 -3.41 25.00 -11.20
C ASP A 104 -3.89 23.60 -11.63
N ARG A 105 -4.11 22.68 -10.68
CA ARG A 105 -4.45 21.27 -10.98
C ARG A 105 -5.56 20.74 -10.07
N LYS A 106 -6.26 19.71 -10.53
CA LYS A 106 -7.25 19.01 -9.70
C LYS A 106 -6.55 18.38 -8.48
N PRO A 107 -7.07 18.57 -7.25
CA PRO A 107 -6.46 17.97 -6.06
C PRO A 107 -6.52 16.44 -6.13
N TYR A 108 -5.43 15.80 -5.73
CA TYR A 108 -5.36 14.34 -5.62
C TYR A 108 -5.64 13.92 -4.18
N ARG A 109 -6.70 13.13 -3.98
CA ARG A 109 -7.15 12.66 -2.67
C ARG A 109 -7.06 11.15 -2.58
N PHE A 110 -6.58 10.65 -1.44
CA PHE A 110 -6.64 9.23 -1.11
C PHE A 110 -6.91 9.03 0.37
N SER A 111 -7.52 7.89 0.69
CA SER A 111 -7.80 7.50 2.07
C SER A 111 -6.72 6.57 2.58
N VAL A 112 -6.32 6.76 3.84
CA VAL A 112 -5.45 5.81 4.54
C VAL A 112 -6.26 4.60 5.01
N LEU A 113 -5.59 3.49 5.26
CA LEU A 113 -6.17 2.30 5.85
C LEU A 113 -6.69 2.64 7.25
N THR A 114 -7.91 2.23 7.52
CA THR A 114 -8.55 2.32 8.83
C THR A 114 -8.79 0.92 9.37
N SER A 115 -9.09 0.82 10.67
CA SER A 115 -9.55 -0.44 11.26
C SER A 115 -10.74 -1.01 10.49
N PHE A 116 -10.84 -2.34 10.42
CA PHE A 116 -11.94 -3.07 9.76
C PHE A 116 -12.04 -2.85 8.25
N ASN A 117 -10.93 -2.52 7.58
CA ASN A 117 -10.91 -2.23 6.15
C ASN A 117 -10.33 -3.41 5.35
N GLY A 118 -11.14 -3.95 4.42
CA GLY A 118 -10.72 -5.07 3.57
C GLY A 118 -10.33 -6.31 4.37
N PHE A 119 -9.12 -6.80 4.17
CA PHE A 119 -8.60 -7.96 4.94
C PHE A 119 -7.96 -7.57 6.28
N TYR A 120 -7.76 -6.27 6.54
CA TYR A 120 -7.16 -5.76 7.78
C TYR A 120 -8.26 -5.44 8.79
N GLN A 121 -8.62 -6.45 9.58
CA GLN A 121 -9.78 -6.43 10.47
C GLN A 121 -9.42 -6.06 11.93
N GLN A 122 -8.15 -5.84 12.24
CA GLN A 122 -7.69 -5.55 13.59
C GLN A 122 -7.09 -4.13 13.69
N PRO A 123 -7.44 -3.31 14.71
CA PRO A 123 -6.89 -1.96 14.87
C PRO A 123 -5.35 -1.93 14.95
N GLU A 124 -4.74 -2.95 15.53
CA GLU A 124 -3.29 -3.07 15.65
C GLU A 124 -2.61 -3.18 14.27
N GLN A 125 -3.32 -3.70 13.27
CA GLN A 125 -2.79 -3.81 11.91
C GLN A 125 -2.74 -2.44 11.21
N THR A 126 -3.58 -1.48 11.59
CA THR A 126 -3.69 -0.18 10.91
C THR A 126 -3.16 0.98 11.75
N GLN A 127 -2.16 0.74 12.59
CA GLN A 127 -1.50 1.80 13.38
C GLN A 127 -0.69 2.75 12.49
N GLY A 128 -0.84 4.06 12.70
CA GLY A 128 -0.26 5.07 11.82
C GLY A 128 -1.00 5.19 10.49
N HIS A 129 -0.59 6.17 9.68
CA HIS A 129 -1.17 6.41 8.36
C HIS A 129 -0.56 5.43 7.36
N GLN A 130 -1.35 4.45 6.91
CA GLN A 130 -0.89 3.43 5.97
C GLN A 130 -1.70 3.46 4.68
N ILE A 131 -1.10 3.08 3.55
CA ILE A 131 -1.79 2.79 2.29
C ILE A 131 -1.29 1.45 1.74
N LEU A 132 -2.00 0.88 0.77
CA LEU A 132 -1.51 -0.31 0.07
C LEU A 132 -0.38 0.05 -0.91
N LEU A 133 0.60 -0.85 -1.06
CA LEU A 133 1.66 -0.74 -2.05
C LEU A 133 1.19 -1.29 -3.39
N ASN A 134 1.10 -0.40 -4.38
CA ASN A 134 0.96 -0.70 -5.79
C ASN A 134 2.35 -0.78 -6.45
N TYR A 135 3.07 -1.87 -6.14
CA TYR A 135 4.39 -2.12 -6.69
C TYR A 135 4.39 -1.98 -8.22
N ARG A 136 5.34 -1.22 -8.75
CA ARG A 136 5.56 -1.19 -10.19
C ARG A 136 6.21 -2.51 -10.58
N SER A 137 5.64 -3.22 -11.55
CA SER A 137 6.34 -4.31 -12.22
C SER A 137 7.48 -3.72 -13.04
N TYR A 138 8.65 -4.34 -12.98
CA TYR A 138 9.84 -3.90 -13.70
C TYR A 138 10.63 -5.12 -14.17
N THR A 139 11.23 -5.02 -15.35
CA THR A 139 12.20 -6.04 -15.81
C THR A 139 13.60 -5.70 -15.31
N SER A 140 13.94 -4.41 -15.30
CA SER A 140 15.12 -3.86 -14.63
C SER A 140 14.73 -2.74 -13.67
N ILE A 141 15.39 -2.67 -12.51
CA ILE A 141 15.21 -1.57 -11.55
C ILE A 141 15.48 -0.19 -12.18
N ASP A 142 16.28 -0.15 -13.25
CA ASP A 142 16.59 1.08 -13.98
C ASP A 142 15.36 1.65 -14.75
N GLU A 143 14.28 0.87 -14.89
CA GLU A 143 12.98 1.34 -15.40
C GLU A 143 12.21 2.19 -14.39
N ILE A 144 12.51 2.04 -13.09
CA ILE A 144 11.88 2.81 -12.01
C ILE A 144 12.75 4.00 -11.65
N ALA A 145 14.04 3.75 -11.42
CA ALA A 145 15.00 4.80 -11.09
C ALA A 145 16.38 4.44 -11.64
N ARG A 146 16.99 5.38 -12.38
CA ARG A 146 18.33 5.23 -12.92
C ARG A 146 19.34 5.12 -11.78
N ARG A 147 20.15 4.05 -11.78
CA ARG A 147 21.24 3.90 -10.81
C ARG A 147 22.55 4.44 -11.34
N VAL A 148 23.33 5.03 -10.43
CA VAL A 148 24.72 5.43 -10.64
C VAL A 148 25.53 5.01 -9.42
N THR A 149 26.76 4.56 -9.62
CA THR A 149 27.62 4.15 -8.51
C THR A 149 28.26 5.37 -7.85
N ALA A 150 28.56 5.27 -6.55
CA ALA A 150 29.29 6.32 -5.84
C ALA A 150 30.64 6.61 -6.52
N THR A 151 31.32 5.58 -7.04
CA THR A 151 32.58 5.72 -7.78
C THR A 151 32.45 6.56 -9.04
N GLU A 152 31.41 6.33 -9.86
CA GLU A 152 31.16 7.15 -11.06
C GLU A 152 30.88 8.61 -10.72
N VAL A 153 30.11 8.86 -9.65
CA VAL A 153 29.82 10.21 -9.16
C VAL A 153 31.12 10.90 -8.71
N LEU A 154 31.95 10.22 -7.91
CA LEU A 154 33.22 10.76 -7.42
C LEU A 154 34.23 11.01 -8.55
N GLN A 155 34.17 10.23 -9.62
CA GLN A 155 35.01 10.41 -10.82
C GLN A 155 34.45 11.45 -11.80
N GLY A 156 33.30 12.07 -11.51
CA GLY A 156 32.68 13.06 -12.40
C GLY A 156 32.16 12.46 -13.71
N LYS A 157 31.88 11.15 -13.76
CA LYS A 157 31.41 10.43 -14.95
C LYS A 157 29.89 10.45 -15.11
N VAL A 158 29.17 11.08 -14.19
CA VAL A 158 27.71 11.16 -14.20
C VAL A 158 27.27 12.47 -14.83
N ASP A 159 26.38 12.38 -15.82
CA ASP A 159 25.76 13.55 -16.43
C ASP A 159 25.03 14.39 -15.35
N PRO A 160 25.35 15.69 -15.19
CA PRO A 160 24.67 16.58 -14.26
C PRO A 160 23.14 16.62 -14.42
N GLN A 161 22.60 16.34 -15.62
CA GLN A 161 21.16 16.27 -15.87
C GLN A 161 20.45 15.10 -15.14
N LEU A 162 21.21 14.08 -14.73
CA LEU A 162 20.69 12.97 -13.92
C LEU A 162 20.52 13.35 -12.44
N ILE A 163 21.12 14.48 -12.02
CA ILE A 163 21.17 14.90 -10.61
C ILE A 163 20.26 16.12 -10.37
N ARG A 164 20.18 17.06 -11.33
CA ARG A 164 19.40 18.30 -11.16
C ARG A 164 17.89 18.04 -11.17
N ASP A 165 17.20 18.69 -10.24
CA ASP A 165 15.72 18.68 -10.11
C ASP A 165 15.12 17.27 -9.96
N ARG A 166 15.89 16.34 -9.37
CA ARG A 166 15.48 14.96 -9.09
C ARG A 166 15.57 14.63 -7.61
N ILE A 167 14.75 13.66 -7.19
CA ILE A 167 14.95 12.98 -5.92
C ILE A 167 16.08 11.96 -6.11
N ILE A 168 17.09 12.02 -5.25
CA ILE A 168 18.23 11.11 -5.28
C ILE A 168 18.21 10.30 -3.99
N LEU A 169 18.09 8.99 -4.13
CA LEU A 169 18.18 8.03 -3.03
C LEU A 169 19.60 7.45 -3.01
N ILE A 170 20.26 7.55 -1.85
CA ILE A 170 21.63 7.07 -1.65
C ILE A 170 21.59 5.94 -0.63
N GLY A 171 22.14 4.78 -0.99
CA GLY A 171 22.20 3.63 -0.11
C GLY A 171 23.08 2.53 -0.66
N VAL A 172 23.28 1.48 0.14
CA VAL A 172 24.03 0.29 -0.23
C VAL A 172 23.07 -0.71 -0.87
N THR A 173 23.43 -1.24 -2.04
CA THR A 173 22.66 -2.27 -2.74
C THR A 173 23.41 -3.60 -2.84
N ASP A 174 24.61 -3.68 -2.27
CA ASP A 174 25.45 -4.87 -2.30
C ASP A 174 24.91 -5.92 -1.32
N PRO A 175 24.55 -7.14 -1.78
CA PRO A 175 24.03 -8.22 -0.94
C PRO A 175 24.98 -8.63 0.19
N THR A 176 26.29 -8.47 0.00
CA THR A 176 27.30 -8.92 0.97
C THR A 176 27.49 -7.91 2.11
N LEU A 177 27.17 -6.64 1.87
CA LEU A 177 27.40 -5.54 2.81
C LEU A 177 26.15 -5.19 3.63
N ALA A 178 24.96 -5.32 3.05
CA ALA A 178 23.69 -4.99 3.71
C ALA A 178 22.73 -6.18 3.65
N LYS A 179 22.32 -6.67 4.83
CA LYS A 179 21.25 -7.67 4.98
C LYS A 179 19.91 -6.98 5.18
N ASP A 180 19.41 -6.34 4.13
CA ASP A 180 18.19 -5.52 4.12
C ASP A 180 17.14 -6.06 3.13
N GLU A 181 17.08 -7.38 2.98
CA GLU A 181 16.14 -8.05 2.07
C GLU A 181 14.71 -7.97 2.61
N ILE A 182 13.80 -7.57 1.72
CA ILE A 182 12.39 -7.41 2.03
C ILE A 182 11.58 -8.28 1.08
N ALA A 183 10.85 -9.23 1.64
CA ALA A 183 9.92 -10.07 0.91
C ALA A 183 8.75 -9.23 0.34
N THR A 184 8.50 -9.41 -0.96
CA THR A 184 7.41 -8.77 -1.69
C THR A 184 6.35 -9.80 -2.11
N PRO A 185 5.13 -9.36 -2.48
CA PRO A 185 4.08 -10.26 -2.97
C PRO A 185 4.43 -11.02 -4.26
N TYR A 186 5.53 -10.70 -4.94
CA TYR A 186 5.96 -11.37 -6.17
C TYR A 186 6.87 -12.58 -5.91
N ASN A 187 6.93 -13.10 -4.68
CA ASN A 187 7.88 -14.14 -4.27
C ASN A 187 9.34 -13.78 -4.59
N GLN A 188 9.63 -12.48 -4.55
CA GLN A 188 10.95 -11.92 -4.79
C GLN A 188 11.31 -11.01 -3.62
N GLU A 189 12.56 -11.07 -3.21
CA GLU A 189 13.11 -10.17 -2.21
C GLU A 189 13.77 -8.97 -2.90
N ILE A 190 13.50 -7.78 -2.37
CA ILE A 190 14.09 -6.53 -2.84
C ILE A 190 14.86 -5.85 -1.72
N ARG A 191 15.84 -5.02 -2.08
CA ARG A 191 16.60 -4.20 -1.12
C ARG A 191 15.70 -3.12 -0.52
N GLY A 192 15.97 -2.72 0.72
CA GLY A 192 15.26 -1.64 1.39
C GLY A 192 15.31 -0.32 0.62
N LEU A 193 16.44 0.00 -0.02
CA LEU A 193 16.57 1.16 -0.89
C LEU A 193 15.61 1.10 -2.09
N ILE A 194 15.44 -0.08 -2.70
CA ILE A 194 14.53 -0.29 -3.83
C ILE A 194 13.07 -0.14 -3.38
N LEU A 195 12.73 -0.64 -2.20
CA LEU A 195 11.40 -0.44 -1.63
C LEU A 195 11.11 1.05 -1.41
N GLN A 196 12.04 1.81 -0.84
CA GLN A 196 11.88 3.27 -0.66
C GLN A 196 11.69 3.97 -2.02
N THR A 197 12.42 3.55 -3.06
CA THR A 197 12.22 4.04 -4.43
C THR A 197 10.80 3.77 -4.94
N GLN A 198 10.29 2.55 -4.76
CA GLN A 198 8.92 2.18 -5.15
C GLN A 198 7.87 3.03 -4.42
N MET A 199 8.06 3.24 -3.12
CA MET A 199 7.19 4.07 -2.28
C MET A 199 7.16 5.54 -2.73
N VAL A 200 8.33 6.13 -3.00
CA VAL A 200 8.43 7.51 -3.54
C VAL A 200 7.77 7.58 -4.91
N SER A 201 8.12 6.66 -5.81
CA SER A 201 7.58 6.60 -7.17
C SER A 201 6.06 6.48 -7.18
N GLN A 202 5.49 5.66 -6.29
CA GLN A 202 4.04 5.51 -6.13
C GLN A 202 3.38 6.85 -5.77
N LEU A 203 3.88 7.56 -4.77
CA LEU A 203 3.30 8.84 -4.34
C LEU A 203 3.40 9.90 -5.45
N LEU A 204 4.55 10.02 -6.09
CA LEU A 204 4.73 10.97 -7.20
C LEU A 204 3.81 10.65 -8.38
N SER A 205 3.78 9.40 -8.83
CA SER A 205 2.93 8.99 -9.96
C SER A 205 1.44 9.19 -9.63
N ALA A 206 1.05 8.99 -8.37
CA ALA A 206 -0.32 9.21 -7.94
C ALA A 206 -0.72 10.69 -8.03
N VAL A 207 0.15 11.60 -7.57
CA VAL A 207 -0.15 13.04 -7.53
C VAL A 207 0.05 13.73 -8.88
N GLU A 208 1.09 13.37 -9.63
CA GLU A 208 1.43 14.04 -10.89
C GLU A 208 0.72 13.43 -12.10
N ASP A 209 0.69 12.10 -12.18
CA ASP A 209 0.16 11.36 -13.33
C ASP A 209 -1.26 10.81 -13.08
N GLY A 210 -1.79 10.98 -11.86
CA GLY A 210 -3.10 10.45 -11.48
C GLY A 210 -3.14 8.92 -11.40
N ARG A 211 -2.00 8.25 -11.24
CA ARG A 211 -1.94 6.78 -11.12
C ARG A 211 -2.75 6.33 -9.90
N PRO A 212 -3.79 5.50 -10.07
CA PRO A 212 -4.63 5.09 -8.95
C PRO A 212 -3.84 4.26 -7.92
N LEU A 213 -4.08 4.56 -6.65
CA LEU A 213 -3.58 3.77 -5.52
C LEU A 213 -4.49 2.57 -5.28
N LEU A 214 -3.89 1.46 -4.84
CA LEU A 214 -4.66 0.31 -4.38
C LEU A 214 -5.47 0.72 -3.14
N ARG A 215 -6.77 0.39 -3.14
CA ARG A 215 -7.67 0.73 -2.05
C ARG A 215 -8.72 -0.35 -1.86
N PHE A 216 -9.22 -0.48 -0.64
CA PHE A 216 -10.44 -1.23 -0.38
C PHE A 216 -11.66 -0.36 -0.60
N PHE A 217 -12.81 -1.00 -0.72
CA PHE A 217 -14.07 -0.30 -0.63
C PHE A 217 -14.35 0.18 0.80
N PRO A 218 -15.21 1.20 0.96
CA PRO A 218 -15.82 1.49 2.25
C PRO A 218 -16.62 0.29 2.75
N GLN A 219 -16.60 0.06 4.06
CA GLN A 219 -17.23 -1.11 4.69
C GLN A 219 -18.73 -1.28 4.35
N TRP A 220 -19.46 -0.17 4.19
CA TRP A 220 -20.87 -0.23 3.80
C TRP A 220 -21.07 -0.73 2.36
N VAL A 221 -20.14 -0.43 1.46
CA VAL A 221 -20.15 -0.95 0.08
C VAL A 221 -19.85 -2.44 0.09
N ASP A 222 -18.90 -2.88 0.92
CA ASP A 222 -18.62 -4.30 1.10
C ASP A 222 -19.85 -5.06 1.58
N ALA A 223 -20.55 -4.53 2.59
CA ALA A 223 -21.77 -5.13 3.13
C ALA A 223 -22.87 -5.25 2.06
N ILE A 224 -23.10 -4.20 1.28
CA ILE A 224 -24.08 -4.20 0.18
C ILE A 224 -23.70 -5.24 -0.88
N TRP A 225 -22.43 -5.31 -1.26
CA TRP A 225 -21.94 -6.28 -2.25
C TRP A 225 -22.16 -7.72 -1.80
N ILE A 226 -21.77 -8.04 -0.56
CA ILE A 226 -21.93 -9.37 0.05
C ILE A 226 -23.43 -9.73 0.17
N PHE A 227 -24.25 -8.78 0.62
CA PHE A 227 -25.69 -8.98 0.74
C PHE A 227 -26.36 -9.25 -0.60
N MET A 228 -25.97 -8.54 -1.66
CA MET A 228 -26.46 -8.78 -3.02
C MET A 228 -26.11 -10.19 -3.50
N CYS A 229 -24.86 -10.63 -3.31
CA CYS A 229 -24.45 -12.00 -3.64
C CYS A 229 -25.31 -13.03 -2.90
N ALA A 230 -25.47 -12.90 -1.57
CA ALA A 230 -26.30 -13.82 -0.78
C ALA A 230 -27.75 -13.87 -1.27
N SER A 231 -28.36 -12.70 -1.51
CA SER A 231 -29.75 -12.60 -1.94
C SER A 231 -29.99 -13.26 -3.29
N ILE A 232 -29.06 -13.07 -4.23
CA ILE A 232 -29.14 -13.68 -5.57
C ILE A 232 -29.02 -15.21 -5.47
N ALA A 233 -28.08 -15.73 -4.67
CA ALA A 233 -27.92 -17.17 -4.48
C ALA A 233 -29.18 -17.83 -3.90
N ILE A 234 -29.77 -17.24 -2.86
CA ILE A 234 -31.02 -17.73 -2.25
C ILE A 234 -32.15 -17.74 -3.28
N ALA A 235 -32.37 -16.62 -3.98
CA ALA A 235 -33.46 -16.49 -4.94
C ALA A 235 -33.37 -17.51 -6.09
N LEU A 236 -32.16 -17.75 -6.60
CA LEU A 236 -31.92 -18.70 -7.69
C LEU A 236 -32.17 -20.15 -7.25
N LEU A 237 -31.64 -20.55 -6.09
CA LEU A 237 -31.80 -21.93 -5.61
C LEU A 237 -33.22 -22.21 -5.12
N TRP A 238 -33.94 -21.19 -4.64
CA TRP A 238 -35.37 -21.31 -4.34
C TRP A 238 -36.19 -21.55 -5.61
N ARG A 239 -35.86 -20.86 -6.72
CA ARG A 239 -36.58 -20.98 -7.99
C ARG A 239 -36.22 -22.24 -8.77
N PHE A 240 -34.97 -22.69 -8.67
CA PHE A 240 -34.41 -23.82 -9.40
C PHE A 240 -33.66 -24.77 -8.45
N PRO A 241 -34.35 -25.55 -7.60
CA PRO A 241 -33.73 -26.40 -6.58
C PRO A 241 -33.04 -27.67 -7.12
N SER A 242 -32.73 -27.71 -8.42
CA SER A 242 -32.12 -28.86 -9.11
C SER A 242 -30.63 -28.63 -9.40
N LEU A 243 -29.98 -29.62 -10.05
CA LEU A 243 -28.59 -29.48 -10.54
C LEU A 243 -28.37 -28.23 -11.41
N ILE A 244 -29.42 -27.74 -12.05
CA ILE A 244 -29.40 -26.50 -12.84
C ILE A 244 -29.10 -25.30 -11.93
N GLY A 245 -29.73 -25.21 -10.76
CA GLY A 245 -29.49 -24.14 -9.79
C GLY A 245 -28.04 -24.13 -9.29
N LEU A 246 -27.47 -25.31 -9.03
CA LEU A 246 -26.05 -25.45 -8.65
C LEU A 246 -25.11 -24.99 -9.78
N GLY A 247 -25.42 -25.37 -11.03
CA GLY A 247 -24.69 -24.90 -12.20
C GLY A 247 -24.71 -23.37 -12.32
N ILE A 248 -25.87 -22.74 -12.10
CA ILE A 248 -25.99 -21.27 -12.15
C ILE A 248 -25.17 -20.61 -11.02
N VAL A 249 -25.20 -21.13 -9.79
CA VAL A 249 -24.39 -20.59 -8.68
C VAL A 249 -22.90 -20.69 -8.99
N SER A 250 -22.43 -21.80 -9.57
CA SER A 250 -21.03 -21.91 -10.00
C SER A 250 -20.65 -20.88 -11.08
N ALA A 251 -21.53 -20.64 -12.06
CA ALA A 251 -21.32 -19.60 -13.06
C ALA A 251 -21.30 -18.19 -12.44
N LEU A 252 -22.10 -17.95 -11.41
CA LEU A 252 -22.13 -16.69 -10.68
C LEU A 252 -20.83 -16.46 -9.89
N ILE A 253 -20.25 -17.49 -9.27
CA ILE A 253 -18.93 -17.39 -8.61
C ILE A 253 -17.86 -16.96 -9.62
N ILE A 254 -17.82 -17.59 -10.80
CA ILE A 254 -16.88 -17.22 -11.88
C ILE A 254 -17.13 -15.78 -12.33
N SER A 255 -18.39 -15.38 -12.46
CA SER A 255 -18.77 -14.02 -12.84
C SER A 255 -18.32 -12.99 -11.79
N VAL A 256 -18.54 -13.25 -10.50
CA VAL A 256 -18.09 -12.38 -9.40
C VAL A 256 -16.57 -12.26 -9.38
N TYR A 257 -15.85 -13.36 -9.62
CA TYR A 257 -14.39 -13.32 -9.77
C TYR A 257 -13.98 -12.41 -10.95
N GLY A 258 -14.57 -12.61 -12.13
CA GLY A 258 -14.28 -11.81 -13.32
C GLY A 258 -14.58 -10.33 -13.13
N ILE A 259 -15.74 -9.99 -12.54
CA ILE A 259 -16.13 -8.61 -12.24
C ILE A 259 -15.16 -7.98 -11.23
N SER A 260 -14.81 -8.71 -10.17
CA SER A 260 -13.85 -8.24 -9.16
C SER A 260 -12.48 -7.98 -9.78
N PHE A 261 -12.04 -8.83 -10.70
CA PHE A 261 -10.79 -8.66 -11.42
C PHE A 261 -10.81 -7.44 -12.34
N ILE A 262 -11.91 -7.21 -13.08
CA ILE A 262 -12.07 -6.01 -13.92
C ILE A 262 -12.04 -4.74 -13.06
N ILE A 263 -12.75 -4.72 -11.92
CA ILE A 263 -12.74 -3.58 -10.99
C ILE A 263 -11.32 -3.30 -10.49
N LEU A 264 -10.57 -4.35 -10.11
CA LEU A 264 -9.18 -4.21 -9.70
C LEU A 264 -8.31 -3.57 -10.78
N LEU A 265 -8.42 -4.03 -12.03
CA LEU A 265 -7.61 -3.51 -13.14
C LEU A 265 -7.98 -2.08 -13.52
N GLN A 266 -9.27 -1.72 -13.50
CA GLN A 266 -9.74 -0.41 -13.94
C GLN A 266 -9.62 0.67 -12.87
N THR A 267 -9.85 0.32 -11.60
CA THR A 267 -9.95 1.32 -10.52
C THR A 267 -8.96 1.09 -9.38
N CYS A 268 -8.15 0.02 -9.43
CA CYS A 268 -7.29 -0.43 -8.32
C CYS A 268 -8.07 -0.66 -7.01
N ALA A 269 -9.38 -0.93 -7.11
CA ALA A 269 -10.20 -1.21 -5.94
C ALA A 269 -10.24 -2.72 -5.70
N ILE A 270 -10.03 -3.11 -4.45
CA ILE A 270 -10.06 -4.49 -4.01
C ILE A 270 -11.46 -4.78 -3.44
N VAL A 271 -12.18 -5.65 -4.13
CA VAL A 271 -13.53 -6.11 -3.79
C VAL A 271 -13.46 -7.26 -2.77
N PRO A 272 -14.43 -7.42 -1.84
CA PRO A 272 -14.45 -8.50 -0.85
C PRO A 272 -14.83 -9.84 -1.49
N LEU A 273 -13.95 -10.37 -2.33
CA LEU A 273 -14.18 -11.58 -3.12
C LEU A 273 -14.44 -12.81 -2.25
N ILE A 274 -13.62 -13.06 -1.23
CA ILE A 274 -13.77 -14.25 -0.37
C ILE A 274 -15.10 -14.20 0.39
N PRO A 275 -15.47 -13.12 1.11
CA PRO A 275 -16.79 -12.99 1.71
C PRO A 275 -17.94 -13.13 0.71
N ALA A 276 -17.82 -12.57 -0.50
CA ALA A 276 -18.84 -12.69 -1.53
C ALA A 276 -19.04 -14.15 -1.99
N VAL A 277 -17.96 -14.91 -2.19
CA VAL A 277 -18.04 -16.33 -2.54
C VAL A 277 -18.66 -17.16 -1.41
N ILE A 278 -18.28 -16.90 -0.15
CA ILE A 278 -18.91 -17.54 1.01
C ILE A 278 -20.41 -17.23 1.07
N ALA A 279 -20.79 -15.98 0.81
CA ALA A 279 -22.17 -15.54 0.75
C ALA A 279 -22.96 -16.17 -0.41
N LEU A 280 -22.32 -16.59 -1.50
CA LEU A 280 -22.97 -17.37 -2.56
C LEU A 280 -23.19 -18.83 -2.15
N ILE A 281 -22.27 -19.41 -1.37
CA ILE A 281 -22.28 -20.83 -1.04
C ILE A 281 -23.16 -21.14 0.17
N LEU A 282 -22.92 -20.50 1.32
CA LEU A 282 -23.55 -20.89 2.59
C LEU A 282 -25.09 -20.75 2.59
N PRO A 283 -25.66 -19.60 2.17
CA PRO A 283 -27.11 -19.48 2.08
C PRO A 283 -27.73 -20.44 1.07
N GLY A 284 -26.98 -20.75 0.00
CA GLY A 284 -27.40 -21.73 -1.00
C GLY A 284 -27.50 -23.15 -0.46
N ILE A 285 -26.50 -23.59 0.32
CA ILE A 285 -26.55 -24.88 1.03
C ILE A 285 -27.76 -24.93 1.97
N GLY A 286 -27.97 -23.88 2.77
CA GLY A 286 -29.11 -23.79 3.69
C GLY A 286 -30.46 -23.89 2.97
N THR A 287 -30.60 -23.20 1.83
CA THR A 287 -31.82 -23.22 1.01
C THR A 287 -32.09 -24.61 0.44
N THR A 288 -31.06 -25.28 -0.09
CA THR A 288 -31.20 -26.64 -0.63
C THR A 288 -31.59 -27.64 0.46
N ILE A 289 -30.96 -27.58 1.65
CA ILE A 289 -31.32 -28.42 2.80
C ILE A 289 -32.76 -28.20 3.22
N TYR A 290 -33.20 -26.93 3.29
CA TYR A 290 -34.57 -26.58 3.66
C TYR A 290 -35.59 -27.15 2.68
N ILE A 291 -35.32 -27.05 1.36
CA ILE A 291 -36.23 -27.58 0.32
C ILE A 291 -36.29 -29.11 0.37
N LEU A 292 -35.15 -29.79 0.56
CA LEU A 292 -35.12 -31.26 0.71
C LEU A 292 -35.90 -31.71 1.95
N TRP A 293 -35.66 -31.06 3.10
CA TRP A 293 -36.40 -31.35 4.33
C TRP A 293 -37.91 -31.12 4.17
N GLN A 294 -38.32 -30.06 3.48
CA GLN A 294 -39.73 -29.78 3.20
C GLN A 294 -40.34 -30.85 2.27
N SER A 295 -39.57 -31.36 1.30
CA SER A 295 -40.00 -32.43 0.40
C SER A 295 -40.21 -33.75 1.16
N ASP A 296 -39.25 -34.16 2.00
CA ASP A 296 -39.36 -35.38 2.81
C ASP A 296 -40.56 -35.32 3.77
N ARG A 297 -40.79 -34.17 4.40
CA ARG A 297 -41.93 -33.97 5.30
C ARG A 297 -43.27 -34.08 4.57
N LYS A 298 -43.37 -33.59 3.33
CA LYS A 298 -44.58 -33.75 2.51
C LYS A 298 -44.83 -35.22 2.14
N ASN A 299 -43.77 -35.98 1.86
CA ASN A 299 -43.85 -37.40 1.50
C ASN A 299 -44.26 -38.31 2.67
N LEU A 300 -43.96 -37.93 3.93
CA LEU A 300 -44.35 -38.69 5.13
C LEU A 300 -45.83 -38.57 5.53
N HIS A 301 -46.56 -37.63 4.93
CA HIS A 301 -47.99 -37.38 5.20
C HIS A 301 -48.93 -37.90 4.09
N LEU A 302 -48.38 -38.63 3.12
CA LEU A 302 -49.10 -39.35 2.06
C LEU A 302 -49.05 -40.86 2.33
#